data_AF-A0A497D140-F1
#
_entry.id   AF-A0A497D140-F1
#
_cell.length_a   1.000
_cell.length_b   1.000
_cell.length_c   1.000
_cell.angle_alpha   90.00
_cell.angle_beta   90.00
_cell.angle_gamma   90.00
#
_symmetry.space_group_name_H-M   'P 1'
#
loop_
_entity.id
_entity.type
_entity.pdbx_description
1 polymer ?
#
loop_
_entity_poly.entity_id
_entity_poly.type
_entity_poly.pdbx_seq_one_letter_code
_entity_poly.pdbx_strand_id
1 'polypeptide(L)'
;MSKMKKTLMKGMDKVMLSCDTATYLIIRSEYGTISPVKKMQLSMHLAGCKYCRRFAEQSKYISAQLKKIKDPANQSVALTDEQKEKLKTAIDTSAQ
;
A
#
# COMPACT_ATOMS: atom_id res chain seq x y z
N MET A 1 33.78 -25.48 1.03
CA MET A 1 32.82 -24.57 1.70
C MET A 1 32.33 -25.22 3.00
N SER A 2 32.27 -24.48 4.12
CA SER A 2 31.83 -25.00 5.44
C SER A 2 30.38 -25.49 5.43
N LYS A 3 30.08 -26.54 6.20
CA LYS A 3 28.75 -27.14 6.40
C LYS A 3 27.72 -26.08 6.84
N MET A 4 28.15 -25.11 7.65
CA MET A 4 27.34 -23.99 8.12
C MET A 4 26.92 -23.04 6.99
N LYS A 5 27.85 -22.73 6.07
CA LYS A 5 27.58 -21.89 4.89
C LYS A 5 26.56 -22.55 3.94
N LYS A 6 26.62 -23.88 3.80
CA LYS A 6 25.69 -24.66 2.99
C LYS A 6 24.27 -24.69 3.58
N THR A 7 24.15 -24.76 4.91
CA THR A 7 22.86 -24.71 5.61
C THR A 7 22.22 -23.32 5.54
N LEU A 8 23.01 -22.25 5.68
CA LEU A 8 22.52 -20.87 5.56
C LEU A 8 22.00 -20.54 4.15
N MET A 9 22.74 -20.90 3.08
CA MET A 9 22.27 -20.63 1.70
C MET A 9 20.98 -21.38 1.37
N LYS A 10 20.82 -22.64 1.80
CA LYS A 10 19.56 -23.40 1.61
C LYS A 10 18.36 -22.77 2.31
N GLY A 11 18.57 -22.06 3.41
CA GLY A 11 17.51 -21.31 4.10
C GLY A 11 17.14 -20.01 3.39
N MET A 12 18.12 -19.33 2.80
CA MET A 12 17.90 -18.08 2.06
C MET A 12 16.97 -18.28 0.86
N ASP A 13 17.12 -19.37 0.09
CA ASP A 13 16.27 -19.66 -1.07
C ASP A 13 14.79 -19.83 -0.71
N LYS A 14 14.48 -20.31 0.51
CA LYS A 14 13.09 -20.45 1.01
C LYS A 14 12.50 -19.15 1.54
N VAL A 15 13.37 -18.17 1.87
CA VAL A 15 12.98 -16.87 2.44
C VAL A 15 12.95 -15.78 1.37
N MET A 16 13.67 -15.98 0.26
CA MET A 16 13.77 -15.02 -0.83
C MET A 16 12.51 -15.04 -1.70
N LEU A 17 11.83 -13.90 -1.76
CA LEU A 17 10.67 -13.70 -2.63
C LEU A 17 11.11 -13.59 -4.09
N SER A 18 10.25 -14.02 -5.02
CA SER A 18 10.36 -13.59 -6.42
C SER A 18 10.09 -12.09 -6.54
N CYS A 19 10.62 -11.45 -7.59
CA CYS A 19 10.32 -10.05 -7.89
C CYS A 19 8.81 -9.80 -8.02
N ASP A 20 8.08 -10.71 -8.68
CA ASP A 20 6.61 -10.60 -8.84
C ASP A 20 5.88 -10.63 -7.50
N THR A 21 6.30 -11.51 -6.59
CA THR A 21 5.71 -11.56 -5.24
C THR A 21 6.08 -10.31 -4.44
N ALA A 22 7.30 -9.81 -4.61
CA ALA A 22 7.75 -8.60 -3.94
C ALA A 22 6.97 -7.36 -4.41
N THR A 23 6.78 -7.17 -5.72
CA THR A 23 5.99 -6.05 -6.26
C THR A 23 4.53 -6.12 -5.82
N TYR A 24 3.93 -7.31 -5.80
CA TYR A 24 2.60 -7.52 -5.23
C TYR A 24 2.53 -7.08 -3.76
N LEU A 25 3.48 -7.52 -2.92
CA LEU A 25 3.49 -7.17 -1.49
C LEU A 25 3.76 -5.68 -1.24
N ILE A 26 4.59 -5.03 -2.07
CA ILE A 26 4.82 -3.59 -2.03
C ILE A 26 3.49 -2.85 -2.19
N ILE A 27 2.77 -3.11 -3.29
CA ILE A 27 1.48 -2.45 -3.55
C ILE A 27 0.47 -2.79 -2.46
N ARG A 28 0.33 -4.07 -2.09
CA ARG A 28 -0.61 -4.50 -1.04
C ARG A 28 -0.38 -3.78 0.29
N SER A 29 0.88 -3.51 0.65
CA SER A 29 1.22 -2.82 1.90
C SER A 29 0.80 -1.34 1.92
N GLU A 30 0.52 -0.72 0.77
CA GLU A 30 0.06 0.66 0.69
C GLU A 30 -1.45 0.83 0.98
N TYR A 31 -2.24 -0.23 0.79
CA TYR A 31 -3.70 -0.23 0.92
C TYR A 31 -4.22 -1.06 2.11
N GLY A 32 -3.33 -1.73 2.85
CA GLY A 32 -3.73 -2.56 3.97
C GLY A 32 -2.54 -3.16 4.70
N THR A 33 -2.80 -4.14 5.56
CA THR A 33 -1.77 -4.82 6.33
C THR A 33 -1.27 -6.07 5.61
N ILE A 34 0.04 -6.30 5.73
CA ILE A 34 0.68 -7.56 5.35
C ILE A 34 1.16 -8.25 6.63
N SER A 35 1.21 -9.59 6.64
CA SER A 35 1.65 -10.32 7.83
C SER A 35 3.09 -9.96 8.21
N PRO A 36 3.46 -9.99 9.51
CA PRO A 36 4.81 -9.61 9.95
C PRO A 36 5.93 -10.41 9.28
N VAL A 37 5.70 -11.71 9.05
CA VAL A 37 6.63 -12.59 8.32
C VAL A 37 6.83 -12.11 6.88
N LYS A 38 5.75 -11.74 6.18
CA LYS A 38 5.81 -11.24 4.81
C LYS A 38 6.48 -9.86 4.74
N LYS A 39 6.28 -9.02 5.76
CA LYS A 39 6.98 -7.75 5.91
C LYS A 39 8.49 -7.96 6.06
N MET A 40 8.92 -8.90 6.89
CA MET A 40 10.34 -9.24 7.04
C MET A 40 10.95 -9.77 5.74
N GLN A 41 10.27 -10.71 5.07
CA GLN A 41 10.70 -11.26 3.77
C GLN A 41 10.84 -10.15 2.71
N LEU A 42 9.89 -9.22 2.66
CA LEU A 42 9.94 -8.08 1.74
C LEU A 42 11.12 -7.15 2.06
N SER A 43 11.36 -6.82 3.33
CA SER A 43 12.52 -6.01 3.73
C SER A 43 13.85 -6.65 3.31
N MET A 44 13.99 -7.97 3.48
CA MET A 44 15.18 -8.70 3.03
C MET A 44 15.33 -8.65 1.49
N HIS A 45 14.24 -8.84 0.75
CA HIS A 45 14.26 -8.75 -0.71
C HIS A 45 14.67 -7.35 -1.20
N LEU A 46 14.11 -6.29 -0.61
CA LEU A 46 14.43 -4.91 -0.98
C LEU A 46 15.89 -4.54 -0.69
N ALA A 47 16.49 -5.12 0.36
CA ALA A 47 17.91 -4.96 0.66
C ALA A 47 18.81 -5.53 -0.47
N GLY A 48 18.40 -6.64 -1.10
CA GLY A 48 19.16 -7.31 -2.17
C GLY A 48 18.79 -6.94 -3.61
N CYS A 49 17.59 -6.40 -3.85
CA CYS A 49 17.09 -6.12 -5.20
C CYS A 49 16.89 -4.62 -5.44
N LYS A 50 17.79 -4.00 -6.21
CA LYS A 50 17.74 -2.57 -6.55
C LYS A 50 16.48 -2.17 -7.35
N TYR A 51 15.97 -3.06 -8.20
CA TYR A 51 14.80 -2.79 -9.04
C TYR A 51 13.52 -2.73 -8.22
N CYS A 52 13.30 -3.70 -7.32
CA CYS A 52 12.15 -3.69 -6.42
C CYS A 52 12.19 -2.52 -5.44
N ARG A 53 13.38 -2.07 -5.02
CA ARG A 53 13.55 -0.86 -4.21
C ARG A 53 13.10 0.40 -4.95
N ARG A 54 13.57 0.59 -6.18
CA ARG A 54 13.15 1.71 -7.02
C ARG A 54 11.64 1.65 -7.31
N PHE A 55 11.11 0.47 -7.57
CA PHE A 55 9.67 0.27 -7.74
C PHE A 55 8.87 0.68 -6.49
N ALA A 56 9.34 0.33 -5.29
CA ALA A 56 8.69 0.75 -4.04
C ALA A 56 8.70 2.28 -3.86
N GLU A 57 9.82 2.94 -4.15
CA GLU A 57 9.93 4.40 -4.10
C GLU A 57 8.98 5.08 -5.09
N GLN A 58 8.94 4.58 -6.33
CA GLN A 58 8.05 5.09 -7.38
C GLN A 58 6.58 4.87 -7.04
N SER A 59 6.21 3.69 -6.56
CA SER A 59 4.82 3.36 -6.17
C SER A 59 4.35 4.29 -5.06
N LYS A 60 5.17 4.46 -4.00
CA LYS A 60 4.88 5.37 -2.91
C LYS A 60 4.72 6.82 -3.38
N TYR A 61 5.57 7.27 -4.31
CA TYR A 61 5.46 8.61 -4.89
C TYR A 61 4.14 8.80 -5.62
N ILE A 62 3.77 7.86 -6.51
CA ILE A 62 2.51 7.91 -7.26
C ILE A 62 1.32 7.94 -6.29
N SER A 63 1.29 7.03 -5.32
CA SER A 63 0.24 6.97 -4.30
C SER A 63 0.14 8.26 -3.48
N ALA A 64 1.26 8.92 -3.17
CA ALA A 64 1.25 10.22 -2.50
C ALA A 64 0.66 11.34 -3.39
N GLN A 65 0.98 11.37 -4.68
CA GLN A 65 0.38 12.36 -5.59
C GLN A 65 -1.13 12.12 -5.77
N LEU A 66 -1.56 10.87 -5.90
CA LEU A 66 -2.98 10.53 -6.01
C LEU A 66 -3.76 10.93 -4.76
N LYS A 67 -3.17 10.81 -3.56
CA LYS A 67 -3.78 11.28 -2.32
C LYS A 67 -3.98 12.80 -2.30
N LYS A 68 -3.04 13.58 -2.85
CA LYS A 68 -3.16 15.05 -2.96
C LYS A 68 -4.28 15.48 -3.90
N ILE A 69 -4.46 14.76 -5.02
CA ILE A 69 -5.54 15.03 -5.99
C ILE A 69 -6.91 14.74 -5.35
N LYS A 70 -6.98 13.69 -4.52
CA LYS A 70 -8.20 13.29 -3.81
C LYS A 70 -8.42 14.03 -2.50
N ASP A 71 -7.55 14.97 -2.14
CA ASP A 71 -7.71 15.74 -0.91
C ASP A 71 -8.95 16.64 -1.05
N PRO A 72 -10.01 16.43 -0.24
CA PRO A 72 -11.22 17.25 -0.29
C PRO A 72 -10.96 18.72 0.10
N ALA A 73 -9.79 19.06 0.67
CA ALA A 73 -9.39 20.45 0.82
C ALA A 73 -8.95 21.10 -0.51
N ASN A 74 -8.47 20.30 -1.47
CA ASN A 74 -8.08 20.74 -2.82
C ASN A 74 -9.17 20.52 -3.88
N GLN A 75 -10.20 19.72 -3.58
CA GLN A 75 -11.40 19.63 -4.38
C GLN A 75 -12.51 20.37 -3.66
N SER A 76 -12.94 21.54 -4.16
CA SER A 76 -14.12 22.23 -3.64
C SER A 76 -15.39 21.45 -3.99
N VAL A 77 -15.57 20.26 -3.40
CA VAL A 77 -16.80 19.47 -3.50
C VAL A 77 -17.76 20.02 -2.45
N ALA A 78 -18.28 21.22 -2.72
CA ALA A 78 -19.41 21.74 -1.96
C ALA A 78 -20.70 21.13 -2.51
N LEU A 79 -21.60 20.74 -1.61
CA LEU A 79 -22.96 20.44 -2.01
C LEU A 79 -23.59 21.71 -2.59
N THR A 80 -24.28 21.56 -3.71
CA THR A 80 -25.19 22.61 -4.19
C THR A 80 -26.26 22.88 -3.13
N ASP A 81 -26.81 24.07 -3.12
CA ASP A 81 -27.85 24.42 -2.13
C ASP A 81 -29.08 23.52 -2.28
N GLU A 82 -29.37 23.08 -3.49
CA GLU A 82 -30.42 22.11 -3.80
C GLU A 82 -30.17 20.72 -3.19
N GLN A 83 -28.91 20.25 -3.18
CA GLN A 83 -28.54 19.01 -2.50
C GLN A 83 -28.61 19.13 -0.98
N LYS A 84 -28.25 20.30 -0.43
CA LYS A 84 -28.36 20.56 1.02
C LYS A 84 -29.82 20.57 1.47
N GLU A 85 -30.70 21.21 0.72
CA GLU A 85 -32.14 21.24 1.05
C GLU A 85 -32.76 19.85 0.98
N LYS A 86 -32.46 19.05 -0.05
CA LYS A 86 -32.91 17.64 -0.11
C LYS A 86 -32.45 16.81 1.09
N LEU A 87 -31.22 17.02 1.55
CA LEU A 87 -30.69 16.36 2.75
C LEU A 87 -31.42 16.77 4.03
N LYS A 88 -31.71 18.07 4.21
CA LYS A 88 -32.49 18.55 5.37
C LYS A 88 -33.87 17.93 5.40
N THR A 89 -34.60 17.96 4.28
CA THR A 89 -35.95 17.40 4.21
C THR A 89 -35.96 15.90 4.54
N ALA A 90 -34.97 15.15 4.09
CA ALA A 90 -34.85 13.72 4.39
C ALA A 90 -34.61 13.45 5.89
N ILE A 91 -33.80 14.28 6.55
CA ILE A 91 -33.54 14.17 7.99
C ILE A 91 -34.81 14.49 8.78
N ASP A 92 -35.48 15.60 8.46
CA ASP A 92 -36.69 16.05 9.17
C ASP A 92 -37.85 15.06 9.03
N THR A 93 -37.99 14.43 7.86
CA THR A 93 -39.02 13.41 7.60
C THR A 93 -38.75 12.10 8.35
N SER A 94 -37.47 11.79 8.64
CA SER A 94 -37.08 10.57 9.37
C SER A 94 -37.16 10.67 10.89
N ALA A 95 -37.39 11.88 11.42
CA ALA A 95 -37.51 12.16 12.86
C ALA A 95 -38.96 12.24 13.37
N GLN A 96 -39.95 11.94 12.51
CA GLN A 96 -41.39 11.84 12.81
C GLN A 96 -41.84 10.39 12.73
#